data_AF-F3GKT1-F1
#
_entry.id   AF-F3GKT1-F1
#
_cell.length_a   1.000
_cell.length_b   1.000
_cell.length_c   1.000
_cell.angle_alpha   90.00
_cell.angle_beta   90.00
_cell.angle_gamma   90.00
#
_symmetry.space_group_name_H-M   'P 1'
#
loop_
_entity.id
_entity.type
_entity.pdbx_description
1 polymer ?
#
loop_
_entity_poly.entity_id
_entity_poly.type
_entity_poly.pdbx_seq_one_letter_code
_entity_poly.pdbx_strand_id
1 'polypeptide(L)'
;MRKTPVSPGRLQIKPRDAYMAAFVDVDAPDYSVAEAGVELLPDKPQPVAPLLDLSRLSLAPVGSDMGQVEKPESQEAPDTSHLKIIPE
;
A
#
# COMPACT_ATOMS: atom_id res chain seq x y z
N MET A 1 16.06 48.83 3.61
CA MET A 1 15.19 47.79 3.02
C MET A 1 15.98 47.10 1.92
N ARG A 2 16.60 45.95 2.20
CA ARG A 2 17.34 45.19 1.17
C ARG A 2 16.31 44.36 0.40
N LYS A 3 16.19 44.58 -0.92
CA LYS A 3 15.36 43.76 -1.80
C LYS A 3 16.18 42.52 -2.18
N THR A 4 15.72 41.35 -1.78
CA THR A 4 16.33 40.07 -2.17
C THR A 4 16.08 39.84 -3.67
N PRO A 5 17.09 39.47 -4.47
CA PRO A 5 16.90 39.22 -5.89
C PRO A 5 16.01 37.99 -6.10
N VAL A 6 14.99 38.14 -6.94
CA VAL A 6 14.09 37.05 -7.35
C VAL A 6 14.78 36.28 -8.47
N SER A 7 15.11 35.01 -8.22
CA SER A 7 15.57 34.10 -9.26
C SER A 7 14.36 33.56 -10.05
N PRO A 8 14.40 33.56 -11.39
CA PRO A 8 13.35 32.93 -12.19
C PRO A 8 13.24 31.44 -11.83
N GLY A 9 12.01 30.97 -11.57
CA GLY A 9 11.73 29.59 -11.14
C GLY A 9 11.60 29.38 -9.62
N ARG A 10 11.74 30.43 -8.80
CA ARG A 10 11.55 30.34 -7.35
C ARG A 10 10.14 30.79 -6.93
N LEU A 11 9.43 29.92 -6.22
CA LEU A 11 8.08 30.15 -5.71
C LEU A 11 8.05 31.33 -4.72
N GLN A 12 7.23 32.35 -5.01
CA GLN A 12 7.10 33.55 -4.19
C GLN A 12 5.89 33.42 -3.24
N ILE A 13 6.13 33.07 -1.98
CA ILE A 13 5.08 32.95 -0.96
C ILE A 13 5.32 33.96 0.15
N LYS A 14 4.27 34.73 0.51
CA LYS A 14 4.27 35.51 1.73
C LYS A 14 4.09 34.56 2.92
N PRO A 15 5.03 34.51 3.88
CA PRO A 15 4.90 33.62 5.04
C PRO A 15 3.61 33.88 5.80
N ARG A 16 2.91 32.81 6.18
CA ARG A 16 1.65 32.88 6.92
C ARG A 16 1.86 33.11 8.43
N ASP A 17 2.95 32.59 8.97
CA ASP A 17 3.28 32.57 10.39
C ASP A 17 4.82 32.60 10.60
N ALA A 18 5.23 32.67 11.86
CA ALA A 18 6.65 32.70 12.25
C ALA A 18 7.39 31.40 11.88
N TYR A 19 6.69 30.27 11.83
CA TYR A 19 7.28 28.98 11.46
C TYR A 19 7.64 28.96 9.97
N MET A 20 6.73 29.35 9.09
CA MET A 20 7.01 29.48 7.66
C MET A 20 8.05 30.57 7.36
N ALA A 21 8.07 31.65 8.14
CA ALA A 21 9.06 32.71 7.98
C ALA A 21 10.50 32.21 8.22
N ALA A 22 10.70 31.19 9.05
CA ALA A 22 12.01 30.59 9.29
C ALA A 22 12.62 29.94 8.02
N PHE A 23 11.81 29.67 7.01
CA PHE A 23 12.23 29.04 5.74
C PHE A 23 12.26 30.02 4.56
N VAL A 24 12.18 31.34 4.79
CA VAL A 24 12.13 32.36 3.71
C VAL A 24 13.37 32.35 2.81
N ASP A 25 14.51 31.92 3.33
CA ASP A 25 15.78 31.83 2.59
C ASP A 25 16.00 30.45 1.96
N VAL A 26 15.11 29.49 2.19
CA VAL A 26 15.18 28.16 1.55
C VAL A 26 14.81 28.28 0.08
N ASP A 27 15.63 27.67 -0.77
CA ASP A 27 15.35 27.60 -2.19
C ASP A 27 14.15 26.68 -2.44
N ALA A 28 13.13 27.24 -3.09
CA ALA A 28 11.84 26.60 -3.29
C ALA A 28 11.46 26.74 -4.76
N PRO A 29 11.69 25.70 -5.58
CA PRO A 29 11.27 25.72 -6.97
C PRO A 29 9.75 25.85 -7.09
N ASP A 30 9.30 26.56 -8.12
CA ASP A 30 7.88 26.72 -8.43
C ASP A 30 7.34 25.47 -9.14
N TYR A 31 7.04 24.44 -8.35
CA TYR A 31 6.41 23.21 -8.84
C TYR A 31 4.89 23.39 -8.94
N SER A 32 4.33 23.05 -10.09
CA SER A 32 2.88 22.92 -10.27
C SER A 32 2.35 21.76 -9.44
N VAL A 33 1.14 21.93 -8.88
CA VAL A 33 0.41 20.85 -8.21
C VAL A 33 -0.53 20.18 -9.22
N ALA A 34 -0.48 18.85 -9.30
CA ALA A 34 -1.41 18.09 -10.14
C ALA A 34 -2.84 18.16 -9.60
N GLU A 35 -3.84 18.02 -10.48
CA GLU A 35 -5.24 17.96 -10.07
C GLU A 35 -5.53 16.70 -9.23
N ALA A 36 -6.59 16.76 -8.42
CA ALA A 36 -7.00 15.63 -7.61
C ALA A 36 -7.40 14.44 -8.48
N GLY A 37 -6.81 13.28 -8.21
CA GLY A 37 -7.07 12.05 -8.96
C GLY A 37 -6.17 11.83 -10.18
N VAL A 38 -5.26 12.75 -10.48
CA VAL A 38 -4.23 12.52 -11.52
C VAL A 38 -3.27 11.43 -11.05
N GLU A 39 -3.02 10.44 -11.91
CA GLU A 39 -2.00 9.44 -11.71
C GLU A 39 -0.62 10.10 -11.77
N LEU A 40 0.12 10.04 -10.66
CA LEU A 40 1.46 10.63 -10.55
C LEU A 40 2.55 9.63 -10.97
N LEU A 41 2.22 8.34 -11.02
CA LEU A 41 3.15 7.31 -11.43
C LEU A 41 3.28 7.32 -12.96
N PRO A 42 4.50 7.13 -13.49
CA PRO A 42 4.66 6.86 -14.91
C PRO A 42 3.96 5.55 -15.29
N ASP A 43 3.54 5.45 -16.55
CA ASP A 43 2.93 4.25 -17.10
C ASP A 43 3.82 3.03 -16.86
N LYS A 44 3.23 2.01 -16.21
CA LYS A 44 3.93 0.75 -15.97
C LYS A 44 3.93 -0.08 -17.27
N PRO A 45 5.05 -0.72 -17.62
CA PRO A 45 5.06 -1.64 -18.75
C PRO A 45 4.07 -2.79 -18.49
N GLN A 46 3.45 -3.28 -19.57
CA GLN A 46 2.59 -4.45 -19.50
C GLN A 46 3.36 -5.62 -18.87
N PRO A 47 2.80 -6.34 -17.86
CA PRO A 47 3.47 -7.49 -17.28
C PRO A 47 3.66 -8.57 -18.35
N VAL A 48 4.90 -8.99 -18.57
CA VAL A 48 5.24 -10.10 -19.46
C VAL A 48 5.23 -11.38 -18.65
N ALA A 49 4.45 -12.37 -19.10
CA ALA A 49 4.42 -13.68 -18.46
C ALA A 49 5.80 -14.36 -18.57
N PRO A 50 6.27 -15.04 -17.51
CA PRO A 50 7.52 -15.77 -17.57
C PRO A 50 7.41 -16.95 -18.55
N LEU A 51 8.50 -17.22 -19.27
CA LEU A 51 8.64 -18.43 -20.06
C LEU A 51 8.86 -19.61 -19.12
N LEU A 52 7.77 -20.28 -18.74
CA LEU A 52 7.79 -21.43 -17.84
C LEU A 52 7.52 -22.72 -18.62
N ASP A 53 8.46 -23.66 -18.55
CA ASP A 53 8.29 -25.01 -19.09
C ASP A 53 7.62 -25.92 -18.03
N LEU A 54 6.35 -26.24 -18.27
CA LEU A 54 5.55 -27.11 -17.40
C LEU A 54 5.58 -28.57 -17.85
N SER A 55 6.33 -28.92 -18.90
CA SER A 55 6.32 -30.28 -19.49
C SER A 55 6.72 -31.40 -18.52
N ARG A 56 7.45 -31.05 -17.45
CA ARG A 56 7.93 -31.98 -16.42
C ARG A 56 6.99 -32.10 -15.22
N LEU A 57 5.96 -31.25 -15.14
CA LEU A 57 5.01 -31.26 -14.04
C LEU A 57 3.76 -32.04 -14.46
N SER A 58 3.27 -32.90 -13.58
CA SER A 58 2.00 -33.60 -13.74
C SER A 58 1.09 -33.27 -12.57
N LEU A 59 -0.20 -33.10 -12.84
CA LEU A 59 -1.21 -32.90 -11.79
C LEU A 59 -1.62 -34.25 -11.19
N ALA A 60 -1.71 -34.29 -9.86
CA ALA A 60 -2.28 -35.43 -9.17
C ALA A 60 -3.79 -35.56 -9.47
N PRO A 61 -4.37 -36.77 -9.46
CA PRO A 61 -5.81 -36.97 -9.60
C PRO A 61 -6.61 -36.22 -8.54
N VAL A 62 -7.84 -35.84 -8.88
CA VAL A 62 -8.78 -35.24 -7.91
C VAL A 62 -8.94 -36.12 -6.68
N GLY A 63 -8.90 -35.51 -5.49
CA GLY A 63 -8.99 -36.23 -4.23
C GLY A 63 -7.68 -36.90 -3.76
N SER A 64 -6.56 -36.73 -4.48
CA SER A 64 -5.26 -37.16 -3.98
C SER A 64 -4.83 -36.26 -2.82
N ASP A 65 -4.51 -36.88 -1.69
CA ASP A 65 -3.85 -36.19 -0.58
C ASP A 65 -2.43 -35.80 -1.00
N MET A 66 -2.08 -34.52 -0.81
CA MET A 66 -0.76 -33.97 -1.17
C MET A 66 0.19 -33.90 0.04
N GLY A 67 -0.04 -34.73 1.05
CA GLY A 67 0.69 -34.68 2.32
C GLY A 67 0.21 -33.51 3.16
N GLN A 68 -1.11 -33.26 3.14
CA GLN A 68 -1.72 -32.29 4.05
C GLN A 68 -1.36 -32.68 5.49
N VAL A 69 -1.01 -31.69 6.31
CA VAL A 69 -0.73 -31.94 7.73
C VAL A 69 -1.96 -32.60 8.34
N GLU A 70 -1.77 -33.75 8.99
CA GLU A 70 -2.88 -34.45 9.63
C GLU A 70 -3.63 -33.52 10.56
N LYS A 71 -4.94 -33.43 10.35
CA LYS A 71 -5.79 -32.65 11.24
C LYS A 71 -5.76 -33.35 12.59
N PRO A 72 -5.45 -32.64 13.69
CA PRO A 72 -5.51 -33.25 15.01
C PRO A 72 -6.90 -33.86 15.21
N GLU A 73 -6.93 -35.06 15.79
CA GLU A 73 -8.19 -35.73 16.12
C GLU A 73 -9.09 -34.74 16.85
N SER A 74 -10.37 -34.71 16.45
CA SER A 74 -11.34 -33.84 17.10
C SER A 74 -11.39 -34.22 18.58
N GLN A 75 -10.91 -33.32 19.43
CA GLN A 75 -11.05 -33.47 20.88
C GLN A 75 -12.55 -33.62 21.21
N GLU A 76 -12.85 -34.39 22.25
CA GLU A 76 -14.21 -34.46 22.77
C GLU A 76 -14.72 -33.05 23.02
N ALA A 77 -15.95 -32.77 22.55
CA ALA A 77 -16.56 -31.46 22.77
C ALA A 77 -16.64 -31.21 24.28
N PRO A 78 -16.31 -29.99 24.75
CA PRO A 78 -16.44 -29.66 26.16
C PRO A 78 -17.90 -29.84 26.61
N ASP A 79 -18.11 -30.23 27.87
CA ASP A 79 -19.46 -30.41 28.40
C ASP A 79 -20.24 -29.09 28.40
N THR A 80 -21.24 -29.01 27.52
CA THR A 80 -22.13 -27.86 27.38
C THR A 80 -23.44 -27.99 28.16
N SER A 81 -23.60 -29.04 28.99
CA SER A 81 -24.86 -29.33 29.70
C SER A 81 -25.32 -28.21 30.65
N HIS A 82 -24.40 -27.32 31.04
CA HIS A 82 -24.67 -26.18 31.92
C HIS A 82 -24.94 -24.86 31.18
N LEU A 83 -24.82 -24.83 29.84
CA LEU A 83 -25.11 -23.64 29.05
C LEU A 83 -26.64 -23.44 28.95
N LYS A 84 -27.09 -22.21 29.16
CA LYS A 84 -28.50 -21.81 28.99
C LYS A 84 -28.59 -20.68 27.99
N ILE A 85 -29.45 -20.83 26.99
CA ILE A 85 -29.76 -19.76 26.04
C ILE A 85 -30.76 -18.83 26.71
N ILE A 86 -30.42 -17.54 26.82
CA ILE A 86 -31.33 -16.50 27.30
C ILE A 86 -31.93 -15.85 26.05
N PRO A 87 -33.27 -15.84 25.88
CA PRO A 87 -33.91 -15.13 24.79
C PRO A 87 -33.75 -13.61 24.98
N GLU A 88 -33.63 -12.88 23.87
CA GLU A 88 -33.70 -11.41 23.84
C GLU A 88 -35.12 -10.91 24.10
#